data_AF-A0A6V7KP76-F1
#
_entry.id   AF-A0A6V7KP76-F1
#
_cell.length_a   1.000
_cell.length_b   1.000
_cell.length_c   1.000
_cell.angle_alpha   90.00
_cell.angle_beta   90.00
_cell.angle_gamma   90.00
#
_symmetry.space_group_name_H-M   'P 1'
#
loop_
_entity.id
_entity.type
_entity.pdbx_description
1 polymer ?
#
loop_
_entity_poly.entity_id
_entity_poly.type
_entity_poly.pdbx_seq_one_letter_code
_entity_poly.pdbx_strand_id
1 'polypeptide(L)' 'YEAVVKLSDGFNGADLRNVCTEAGLFAIRLEREYVIQEDFMKAVRKVSDNKKLESKLDYKPI' A
#
# COMPACT_ATOMS: atom_id res chain seq x y z
N TYR A 1 7.45 -10.30 -4.27
CA TYR A 1 6.30 -9.62 -4.92
C TYR A 1 4.97 -10.29 -4.55
N GLU A 2 4.84 -11.62 -4.61
CA GLU A 2 3.57 -12.32 -4.30
C GLU A 2 2.95 -11.95 -2.95
N ALA A 3 3.76 -11.80 -1.91
CA ALA A 3 3.26 -11.43 -0.58
C ALA A 3 2.59 -10.04 -0.57
N VAL A 4 3.13 -9.07 -1.31
CA VAL A 4 2.56 -7.71 -1.41
C VAL A 4 1.22 -7.78 -2.14
N VAL A 5 1.15 -8.54 -3.24
CA VAL A 5 -0.09 -8.74 -4.01
C VAL A 5 -1.19 -9.38 -3.15
N LYS A 6 -0.83 -10.40 -2.37
CA LYS A 6 -1.78 -11.06 -1.45
C LYS A 6 -2.28 -10.13 -0.35
N LEU A 7 -1.48 -9.17 0.09
CA LEU A 7 -1.85 -8.20 1.13
C LEU A 7 -2.62 -6.99 0.58
N SER A 8 -2.54 -6.73 -0.72
CA SER A 8 -3.23 -5.63 -1.42
C SER A 8 -4.60 -6.03 -1.98
N ASP A 9 -5.24 -7.05 -1.42
CA ASP A 9 -6.59 -7.43 -1.86
C ASP A 9 -7.60 -6.29 -1.60
N GLY A 10 -8.49 -6.05 -2.55
CA GLY A 10 -9.43 -4.93 -2.54
C GLY A 10 -8.83 -3.54 -2.77
N PHE A 11 -7.54 -3.43 -3.09
CA PHE A 11 -6.91 -2.14 -3.42
C PHE A 11 -7.29 -1.72 -4.84
N ASN A 12 -7.60 -0.44 -5.00
CA ASN A 12 -7.71 0.18 -6.31
C ASN A 12 -6.33 0.69 -6.79
N GLY A 13 -6.26 1.21 -8.02
CA GLY A 13 -5.00 1.73 -8.57
C GLY A 13 -4.38 2.90 -7.78
N ALA A 14 -5.21 3.71 -7.12
CA ALA A 14 -4.72 4.80 -6.26
C ALA A 14 -4.08 4.26 -4.97
N ASP A 15 -4.66 3.21 -4.39
CA ASP A 15 -4.09 2.54 -3.21
C ASP A 15 -2.72 1.94 -3.53
N LEU A 16 -2.57 1.27 -4.69
CA LEU A 16 -1.29 0.71 -5.13
C LEU A 16 -0.23 1.80 -5.35
N ARG A 17 -0.62 2.94 -5.94
CA ARG A 17 0.26 4.11 -6.05
C ARG A 17 0.68 4.60 -4.66
N ASN A 18 -0.24 4.62 -3.70
CA ASN A 18 0.04 5.06 -2.33
C ASN A 18 1.02 4.11 -1.62
N VAL A 19 0.93 2.79 -1.84
CA VAL A 19 1.91 1.81 -1.34
C VAL A 19 3.32 2.14 -1.81
N CYS A 20 3.51 2.48 -3.09
CA CYS A 20 4.82 2.86 -3.61
C CYS A 20 5.35 4.16 -2.99
N THR A 21 4.48 5.16 -2.81
CA THR A 21 4.83 6.42 -2.13
C THR A 21 5.28 6.17 -0.69
N GLU A 22 4.52 5.38 0.06
CA GLU A 22 4.82 5.03 1.46
C GLU A 22 6.10 4.19 1.60
N ALA A 23 6.36 3.27 0.66
CA ALA A 23 7.61 2.52 0.62
C ALA A 23 8.82 3.46 0.43
N GLY A 24 8.71 4.47 -0.44
CA GLY A 24 9.72 5.51 -0.59
C GLY A 24 9.92 6.33 0.69
N LEU A 25 8.85 6.71 1.37
CA LEU A 25 8.90 7.40 2.67
C LEU A 25 9.63 6.59 3.75
N PHE A 26 9.44 5.27 3.80
CA PHE A 26 10.20 4.41 4.71
C PHE A 26 11.69 4.36 4.38
N ALA A 27 12.05 4.32 3.09
CA ALA A 27 13.44 4.36 2.66
C ALA A 27 14.10 5.70 3.02
N ILE A 28 13.45 6.84 2.72
CA ILE A 28 13.96 8.18 3.03
C ILE A 28 14.15 8.36 4.54
N ARG A 29 13.21 7.88 5.37
CA ARG A 29 13.33 7.97 6.84
C ARG A 29 14.55 7.22 7.39
N LEU A 30 15.03 6.20 6.67
CA LEU A 30 16.20 5.41 7.02
C LEU A 30 17.44 5.85 6.23
N GLU A 31 17.42 7.05 5.63
CA GLU A 31 18.52 7.63 4.86
C GLU A 31 19.02 6.74 3.71
N ARG A 32 18.10 5.97 3.10
CA ARG A 32 18.39 5.15 1.93
C ARG A 32 17.92 5.82 0.65
N GLU A 33 18.75 5.73 -0.39
CA GLU A 33 18.44 6.21 -1.75
C GLU A 33 17.65 5.19 -2.59
N TYR A 34 17.41 3.99 -2.07
CA TYR A 34 16.65 2.94 -2.72
C TYR A 34 15.71 2.22 -1.76
N VAL A 35 14.60 1.73 -2.31
CA VAL A 35 13.61 0.91 -1.60
C VAL A 35 14.05 -0.55 -1.55
N ILE A 36 13.73 -1.22 -0.44
CA ILE A 36 13.91 -2.67 -0.28
C ILE A 36 12.57 -3.36 -0.10
N GLN A 37 12.55 -4.69 -0.19
CA GLN A 37 11.34 -5.48 -0.05
C GLN A 37 10.60 -5.22 1.27
N GLU A 38 11.31 -4.99 2.36
CA GLU A 38 10.72 -4.70 3.67
C GLU A 38 9.89 -3.41 3.68
N ASP A 39 10.30 -2.39 2.92
CA ASP A 39 9.55 -1.12 2.84
C ASP A 39 8.17 -1.32 2.24
N PHE A 40 8.08 -2.12 1.17
CA PHE A 40 6.81 -2.47 0.56
C PHE A 40 5.94 -3.32 1.49
N MET A 41 6.54 -4.20 2.29
CA MET A 41 5.80 -5.00 3.28
C MET A 41 5.24 -4.15 4.41
N LYS A 42 5.96 -3.09 4.84
CA LYS A 42 5.46 -2.12 5.83
C LYS A 42 4.39 -1.22 5.22
N ALA A 43 4.62 -0.72 4.00
CA ALA A 43 3.71 0.16 3.27
C ALA A 43 2.36 -0.49 2.99
N VAL A 44 2.33 -1.73 2.50
CA VAL A 44 1.06 -2.41 2.18
C VAL A 44 0.20 -2.62 3.43
N ARG A 45 0.82 -2.94 4.57
CA ARG A 45 0.11 -3.08 5.86
C ARG A 45 -0.46 -1.75 6.33
N LYS A 46 0.34 -0.69 6.28
CA LYS A 46 -0.09 0.67 6.64
C LYS A 46 -1.28 1.13 5.80
N VAL A 47 -1.20 0.98 4.48
CA VAL A 47 -2.29 1.37 3.57
C VAL A 47 -3.54 0.51 3.81
N SER A 48 -3.37 -0.80 4.07
CA SER A 48 -4.48 -1.71 4.37
C SER A 48 -5.22 -1.31 5.64
N ASP A 49 -4.48 -0.95 6.70
CA ASP A 49 -5.09 -0.52 7.96
C ASP A 49 -5.81 0.82 7.81
N ASN A 50 -5.25 1.77 7.06
CA ASN A 50 -5.94 3.03 6.76
C ASN A 50 -7.22 2.79 5.96
N LYS A 51 -7.19 1.90 4.96
CA LYS A 51 -8.34 1.59 4.12
C LYS A 51 -9.52 1.00 4.92
N LYS A 52 -9.26 0.24 5.99
CA LYS A 52 -10.33 -0.28 6.86
C LYS A 52 -11.15 0.82 7.54
N LEU A 53 -10.58 2.01 7.69
CA LEU A 53 -11.26 3.18 8.26
C LEU A 53 -12.07 3.97 7.20
N GLU A 54 -11.85 3.69 5.92
CA GLU A 54 -12.60 4.31 4.83
C GLU A 54 -13.97 3.63 4.65
N SER A 55 -14.92 4.34 4.04
CA SER A 55 -16.21 3.75 3.69
C SER A 55 -16.03 2.64 2.65
N LYS A 56 -16.79 1.55 2.80
CA LYS A 56 -16.82 0.50 1.77
C LYS A 56 -17.35 1.06 0.47
N LEU A 57 -16.62 0.77 -0.61
CA LEU A 57 -17.02 1.10 -1.96
C LEU A 57 -17.81 -0.08 -2.55
N ASP A 58 -19.12 0.07 -2.67
CA ASP A 58 -19.98 -0.92 -3.32
C ASP A 58 -20.24 -0.49 -4.77
N TYR A 59 -20.16 -1.44 -5.69
CA TYR A 59 -20.55 -1.21 -7.08
C TYR A 59 -22.07 -1.08 -7.16
N LYS A 60 -22.55 0.04 -7.72
CA LYS A 60 -23.97 0.20 -8.06
C LYS A 60 -24.17 -0.22 -9.51
N PRO A 61 -24.95 -1.28 -9.79
CA PRO A 61 -25.35 -1.59 -11.16
C PRO A 61 -26.18 -0.43 -11.72
N ILE A 62 -26.05 -0.22 -13.03
CA ILE A 62 -26.81 0.78 -13.80
C ILE A 62 -28.28 0.37 -13.88
#